data_AF-A0A2N5V8X4-F1
#
_entry.id   AF-A0A2N5V8X4-F1
#
_cell.length_a   1.000
_cell.length_b   1.000
_cell.length_c   1.000
_cell.angle_alpha   90.00
_cell.angle_beta   90.00
_cell.angle_gamma   90.00
#
_symmetry.space_group_name_H-M   'P 1'
#
loop_
_entity.id
_entity.type
_entity.pdbx_description
1 polymer ?
#
loop_
_entity_poly.entity_id
_entity_poly.type
_entity_poly.pdbx_seq_one_letter_code
_entity_poly.pdbx_strand_id
1 'polypeptide(L)'
;MSTTAADHGSSSTPEETHRVSLQIEASKTRIQQLSVALKQEETNLERLEELKQSLEKAVDEEAASIPSVEPPIIQEVVSTNAGGAKRKAYQAVKPEVKEQVIQNVFERGMTQRKVSEWFGLSERTVRRIIKAEKSVHSGEAPGPKRRRGAKTKLSSGIMTELLFQLEMRPAMTLADMKRYVADHHAVSCTPQSISRMFSSMHVNWKTHLHIPPHWNDPHILQLRHDFVVRRAMDVDKDLIFVGDTGFDLNFNRSQDPSCLDQGATLSLVPRTSQATLIGAMSTQGYVHHEIINADGKRVTGVMASDYEEFLERLSGKLDKRRSVVIVDGMKLGGTKDGEAPVLRGRLAERFREPESLEMLLAPARSQGASVPLDPAVLRTEIDFLPPHSAFLSPIEISFVDLKAHIIAHPEPITERSQLIARINNAIRSLFPPPKPQDWFNFVAKEIYPNCFNRAPIDGPIIKHPDSFVSPP
;
A
#
# COMPACT_ATOMS: atom_id res chain seq x y z
N MET A 1 9.36 73.75 24.12
CA MET A 1 9.04 73.32 25.49
C MET A 1 8.41 71.94 25.43
N SER A 2 9.04 71.01 26.13
CA SER A 2 8.62 69.68 26.64
C SER A 2 7.90 68.64 25.74
N THR A 3 8.70 67.61 25.47
CA THR A 3 8.45 66.15 25.37
C THR A 3 7.31 65.56 26.21
N THR A 4 6.67 64.48 25.71
CA THR A 4 6.60 63.17 26.40
C THR A 4 6.22 62.04 25.42
N ALA A 5 7.15 61.11 25.22
CA ALA A 5 6.92 59.77 24.71
C ALA A 5 6.51 58.85 25.88
N ALA A 6 5.53 57.98 25.68
CA ALA A 6 5.14 56.96 26.64
C ALA A 6 5.89 55.66 26.33
N ASP A 7 6.78 55.30 27.24
CA ASP A 7 7.61 54.10 27.25
C ASP A 7 6.88 53.02 28.09
N HIS A 8 6.50 51.90 27.48
CA HIS A 8 5.92 50.76 28.20
C HIS A 8 6.98 49.69 28.42
N GLY A 9 7.77 49.87 29.48
CA GLY A 9 8.64 48.85 30.05
C GLY A 9 7.81 47.80 30.80
N SER A 10 7.81 46.57 30.29
CA SER A 10 7.24 45.39 30.94
C SER A 10 8.14 44.95 32.11
N SER A 11 7.72 45.27 33.34
CA SER A 11 8.24 44.68 34.57
C SER A 11 7.68 43.26 34.73
N SER A 12 8.51 42.23 34.53
CA SER A 12 8.18 40.88 34.96
C SER A 12 8.28 40.80 36.49
N THR A 13 7.26 40.22 37.11
CA THR A 13 7.17 40.15 38.56
C THR A 13 8.07 39.02 39.11
N PRO A 14 8.64 39.16 40.32
CA PRO A 14 9.54 38.16 40.91
C PRO A 14 8.92 36.78 41.13
N GLU A 15 7.60 36.63 41.04
CA GLU A 15 6.92 35.32 41.09
C GLU A 15 7.01 34.53 39.78
N GLU A 16 7.04 35.21 38.62
CA GLU A 16 7.16 34.55 37.31
C GLU A 16 8.56 33.99 37.09
N THR A 17 9.59 34.74 37.49
CA THR A 17 10.98 34.27 37.42
C THR A 17 11.22 33.07 38.33
N HIS A 18 10.60 33.03 39.52
CA HIS A 18 10.69 31.89 40.43
C HIS A 18 9.98 30.64 39.88
N ARG A 19 8.83 30.79 39.21
CA ARG A 19 8.13 29.68 38.55
C ARG A 19 8.92 29.09 37.39
N VAL A 20 9.53 29.93 36.57
CA VAL A 20 10.38 29.49 35.45
C VAL A 20 11.62 28.76 35.96
N SER A 21 12.26 29.24 37.03
CA SER A 21 13.39 28.54 37.67
C SER A 21 13.02 27.15 38.19
N LEU A 22 11.86 26.99 38.84
CA LEU A 22 11.37 25.68 39.31
C LEU A 22 11.08 24.72 38.14
N GLN A 23 10.55 25.22 37.03
CA GLN A 23 10.27 24.42 35.84
C GLN A 23 11.56 23.97 35.13
N ILE A 24 12.60 24.80 35.13
CA ILE A 24 13.92 24.46 34.61
C ILE A 24 14.58 23.39 35.50
N GLU A 25 14.50 23.54 36.83
CA GLU A 25 15.03 22.55 37.77
C GLU A 25 14.35 21.18 37.58
N ALA A 26 13.02 21.14 37.52
CA ALA A 26 12.27 19.90 37.27
C ALA A 26 12.62 19.25 35.93
N SER A 27 12.86 20.06 34.89
CA SER A 27 13.29 19.55 33.58
C SER A 27 14.68 18.93 33.64
N LYS A 28 15.62 19.55 34.37
CA LYS A 28 16.96 18.99 34.59
C LYS A 28 16.91 17.66 35.34
N THR A 29 16.09 17.55 36.38
CA THR A 29 15.94 16.30 37.14
C THR A 29 15.40 15.19 36.25
N ARG A 30 14.42 15.50 35.39
CA ARG A 30 13.84 14.53 34.45
C ARG A 30 14.85 14.05 33.40
N ILE A 31 15.67 14.96 32.85
CA ILE A 31 16.74 14.60 31.92
C ILE A 31 17.76 13.67 32.59
N GLN A 32 18.11 13.95 33.85
CA GLN A 32 19.05 13.13 34.60
C GLN A 32 18.49 11.73 34.89
N GLN A 33 17.20 11.61 35.22
CA GLN A 33 16.52 10.32 35.37
C GLN A 33 16.50 9.51 34.06
N LEU A 34 16.21 10.16 32.93
CA LEU A 34 16.22 9.51 31.62
C LEU A 34 17.62 9.04 31.23
N SER A 35 18.66 9.81 31.55
CA SER A 35 20.05 9.40 31.30
C SER A 35 20.46 8.16 32.12
N VAL A 36 20.01 8.06 33.38
CA VAL A 36 20.25 6.87 34.21
C VAL A 36 19.50 5.65 33.67
N ALA A 37 18.25 5.82 33.23
CA ALA A 37 17.47 4.74 32.63
C ALA A 37 18.09 4.23 31.33
N LEU A 38 18.61 5.13 30.48
CA LEU A 38 19.29 4.76 29.23
C LEU A 38 20.52 3.90 29.50
N LYS A 39 21.37 4.29 30.47
CA LYS A 39 22.54 3.49 30.86
C LYS A 39 22.16 2.11 31.35
N GLN A 40 21.05 2.01 32.07
CA GLN A 40 20.58 0.72 32.56
C GLN A 40 20.09 -0.19 31.44
N GLU A 41 19.43 0.35 30.41
CA GLU A 41 19.07 -0.40 29.21
C GLU A 41 20.30 -0.85 28.40
N GLU A 42 21.32 0.00 28.27
CA GLU A 42 22.59 -0.38 27.64
C GLU A 42 23.23 -1.59 28.34
N THR A 43 23.26 -1.59 29.69
CA THR A 43 23.79 -2.76 30.43
C THR A 43 22.93 -4.02 30.30
N ASN A 44 21.61 -3.87 30.10
CA ASN A 44 20.72 -5.02 29.88
C ASN A 44 20.94 -5.64 28.49
N LEU A 45 21.21 -4.82 27.48
CA LEU A 45 21.55 -5.28 26.13
C LEU A 45 22.85 -6.06 26.11
N GLU A 46 23.91 -5.57 26.78
CA GLU A 46 25.18 -6.29 26.90
C GLU A 46 24.99 -7.68 27.54
N ARG A 47 24.21 -7.78 28.62
CA ARG A 47 23.88 -9.08 29.25
C ARG A 47 23.13 -10.03 28.32
N LEU A 48 22.23 -9.52 27.48
CA LEU A 48 21.49 -10.34 26.52
C LEU A 48 22.42 -10.87 25.41
N GLU A 49 23.40 -10.08 24.99
CA GLU A 49 24.42 -10.53 24.02
C GLU A 49 25.32 -11.62 24.62
N GLU A 50 25.74 -11.49 25.89
CA GLU A 50 26.51 -12.52 26.60
C GLU A 50 25.74 -13.84 26.75
N LEU A 51 24.43 -13.76 27.05
CA LEU A 51 23.57 -14.94 27.14
C LEU A 51 23.39 -15.61 25.77
N LYS A 52 23.26 -14.81 24.70
CA LYS A 52 23.15 -15.34 23.34
C LYS A 52 24.43 -16.09 22.93
N GLN A 53 25.60 -15.52 23.19
CA GLN A 53 26.88 -16.18 22.92
C GLN A 53 27.06 -17.47 23.73
N SER A 54 26.60 -17.48 24.99
CA SER A 54 26.64 -18.68 25.84
C SER A 54 25.72 -19.79 25.31
N LEU A 55 24.56 -19.43 24.77
CA LEU A 55 23.60 -20.38 24.19
C LEU A 55 24.10 -20.96 22.86
N GLU A 56 24.67 -20.14 21.98
CA GLU A 56 25.28 -20.61 20.72
C GLU A 56 26.38 -21.62 20.99
N LYS A 57 27.22 -21.38 22.01
CA LYS A 57 28.29 -22.30 22.40
C LYS A 57 27.80 -23.64 22.95
N ALA A 58 26.66 -23.65 23.65
CA ALA A 58 26.05 -24.87 24.17
C ALA A 58 25.41 -25.75 23.08
N VAL A 59 24.91 -25.14 22.01
CA VAL A 59 24.29 -25.84 20.87
C VAL A 59 25.33 -26.58 20.02
N ASP A 60 26.55 -26.06 19.93
CA ASP A 60 27.65 -26.69 19.19
C ASP A 60 28.19 -27.96 19.90
N GLU A 61 28.09 -28.05 21.23
CA GLU A 61 28.56 -29.20 22.02
C GLU A 61 27.59 -30.39 22.01
N GLU A 62 26.28 -30.15 21.82
CA GLU A 62 25.24 -31.20 21.86
C GLU A 62 25.07 -31.96 20.53
N ALA A 63 25.58 -31.41 19.42
CA ALA A 63 25.47 -32.00 18.08
C ALA A 63 26.47 -33.14 17.78
N ALA A 64 27.45 -33.39 18.65
CA ALA A 64 28.56 -34.33 18.40
C ALA A 64 28.33 -35.78 18.91
N SER A 65 27.19 -36.10 19.51
CA SER A 65 26.93 -37.41 20.11
C SER A 65 25.52 -37.90 19.80
N ILE A 66 25.39 -38.91 18.93
CA ILE A 66 24.56 -40.14 19.08
C ILE A 66 24.41 -40.86 17.71
N PRO A 67 24.63 -42.20 17.61
CA PRO A 67 24.60 -42.96 16.35
C PRO A 67 23.24 -43.61 16.01
N SER A 68 23.05 -43.88 14.72
CA SER A 68 21.84 -44.43 14.06
C SER A 68 21.70 -45.96 14.19
N VAL A 69 20.48 -46.47 14.44
CA VAL A 69 20.11 -47.89 14.39
C VAL A 69 18.85 -48.08 13.52
N GLU A 70 18.90 -49.01 12.56
CA GLU A 70 17.81 -49.40 11.66
C GLU A 70 16.80 -50.39 12.30
N PRO A 71 15.53 -50.45 11.83
CA PRO A 71 14.49 -51.33 12.37
C PRO A 71 14.31 -52.65 11.59
N PRO A 72 13.85 -53.76 12.22
CA PRO A 72 13.60 -55.03 11.55
C PRO A 72 12.14 -55.25 11.12
N ILE A 73 12.01 -56.16 10.15
CA ILE A 73 10.84 -56.68 9.45
C ILE A 73 10.02 -57.65 10.33
N ILE A 74 8.68 -57.64 10.23
CA ILE A 74 7.79 -58.68 10.81
C ILE A 74 6.99 -59.37 9.70
N GLN A 75 7.05 -60.71 9.69
CA GLN A 75 6.34 -61.65 8.82
C GLN A 75 4.88 -61.86 9.24
N GLU A 76 3.99 -62.01 8.26
CA GLU A 76 2.62 -62.54 8.44
C GLU A 76 2.61 -64.08 8.42
N VAL A 77 1.81 -64.70 9.30
CA VAL A 77 1.44 -66.12 9.23
C VAL A 77 -0.09 -66.28 9.29
N VAL A 78 -0.62 -66.72 8.14
CA VAL A 78 -1.74 -67.64 7.84
C VAL A 78 -2.71 -68.06 8.96
N SER A 79 -4.02 -67.96 8.69
CA SER A 79 -4.93 -69.12 8.85
C SER A 79 -6.24 -69.01 8.08
N THR A 80 -6.45 -70.02 7.24
CA THR A 80 -7.67 -70.39 6.52
C THR A 80 -8.74 -70.92 7.48
N ASN A 81 -10.02 -70.62 7.23
CA ASN A 81 -11.08 -71.63 7.23
C ASN A 81 -12.37 -71.12 6.58
N ALA A 82 -12.93 -71.99 5.75
CA ALA A 82 -14.14 -71.78 4.96
C ALA A 82 -15.40 -72.07 5.78
N GLY A 83 -16.38 -71.18 5.67
CA GLY A 83 -17.76 -71.34 6.14
C GLY A 83 -18.58 -70.16 5.61
N GLY A 84 -19.76 -70.44 5.03
CA GLY A 84 -20.55 -69.55 4.16
C GLY A 84 -20.49 -68.05 4.48
N ALA A 85 -20.34 -67.23 3.44
CA ALA A 85 -19.95 -65.81 3.52
C ALA A 85 -20.82 -64.98 4.48
N LYS A 86 -20.44 -64.95 5.76
CA LYS A 86 -20.89 -63.95 6.71
C LYS A 86 -20.30 -62.62 6.30
N ARG A 87 -21.15 -61.61 6.21
CA ARG A 87 -20.75 -60.24 5.87
C ARG A 87 -19.63 -59.79 6.80
N LYS A 88 -18.48 -59.37 6.26
CA LYS A 88 -17.33 -58.92 7.07
C LYS A 88 -17.80 -57.81 8.02
N ALA A 89 -17.37 -57.87 9.28
CA ALA A 89 -17.60 -56.79 10.23
C ALA A 89 -17.17 -55.45 9.57
N TYR A 90 -17.98 -54.40 9.74
CA TYR A 90 -17.76 -53.05 9.19
C TYR A 90 -18.05 -52.81 7.70
N GLN A 91 -18.61 -53.77 6.95
CA GLN A 91 -19.02 -53.46 5.57
C GLN A 91 -20.20 -52.47 5.55
N ALA A 92 -20.05 -51.36 4.82
CA ALA A 92 -21.09 -50.34 4.72
C ALA A 92 -22.38 -50.92 4.10
N VAL A 93 -23.53 -50.62 4.72
CA VAL A 93 -24.85 -51.00 4.19
C VAL A 93 -25.14 -50.19 2.93
N LYS A 94 -25.39 -50.88 1.81
CA LYS A 94 -25.79 -50.27 0.55
C LYS A 94 -27.07 -49.44 0.73
N PRO A 95 -27.24 -48.32 0.01
CA PRO A 95 -28.40 -47.43 0.15
C PRO A 95 -29.73 -48.15 -0.12
N GLU A 96 -29.79 -49.00 -1.16
CA GLU A 96 -30.96 -49.82 -1.52
C GLU A 96 -31.45 -50.69 -0.35
N VAL A 97 -30.52 -51.29 0.40
CA VAL A 97 -30.83 -52.14 1.55
C VAL A 97 -31.35 -51.31 2.72
N LYS A 98 -30.94 -50.04 2.86
CA LYS A 98 -31.48 -49.15 3.90
C LYS A 98 -32.92 -48.78 3.61
N GLU A 99 -33.25 -48.49 2.36
CA GLU A 99 -34.60 -48.16 1.92
C GLU A 99 -35.55 -49.34 2.10
N GLN A 100 -35.11 -50.56 1.73
CA GLN A 100 -35.88 -51.77 1.98
C GLN A 100 -36.06 -52.09 3.47
N VAL A 101 -35.07 -51.78 4.32
CA VAL A 101 -35.20 -51.90 5.78
C VAL A 101 -36.23 -50.91 6.33
N ILE A 102 -36.24 -49.67 5.84
CA ILE A 102 -37.24 -48.65 6.22
C ILE A 102 -38.63 -49.11 5.79
N GLN A 103 -38.79 -49.53 4.54
CA GLN A 103 -40.06 -49.97 3.97
C GLN A 103 -40.66 -51.16 4.73
N ASN A 104 -39.86 -52.20 5.02
CA ASN A 104 -40.36 -53.38 5.73
C ASN A 104 -40.75 -53.10 7.19
N VAL A 105 -40.18 -52.07 7.82
CA VAL A 105 -40.49 -51.70 9.21
C VAL A 105 -41.67 -50.73 9.29
N PHE A 106 -41.73 -49.72 8.43
CA PHE A 106 -42.78 -48.69 8.47
C PHE A 106 -44.04 -49.06 7.69
N GLU A 107 -43.93 -49.70 6.52
CA GLU A 107 -45.10 -50.06 5.69
C GLU A 107 -45.64 -51.45 6.00
N ARG A 108 -44.76 -52.42 6.26
CA ARG A 108 -45.14 -53.84 6.48
C ARG A 108 -45.20 -54.25 7.96
N GLY A 109 -44.91 -53.33 8.88
CA GLY A 109 -45.02 -53.55 10.32
C GLY A 109 -44.13 -54.66 10.89
N MET A 110 -43.05 -55.04 10.19
CA MET A 110 -42.15 -56.10 10.68
C MET A 110 -41.36 -55.65 11.90
N THR A 111 -41.17 -56.56 12.86
CA THR A 111 -40.30 -56.28 14.02
C THR A 111 -38.85 -56.15 13.58
N GLN A 112 -38.12 -55.25 14.23
CA GLN A 112 -36.72 -54.93 13.89
C GLN A 112 -35.80 -56.15 13.97
N ARG A 113 -36.13 -57.10 14.85
CA ARG A 113 -35.45 -58.40 14.98
C ARG A 113 -35.66 -59.29 13.75
N LYS A 114 -36.89 -59.37 13.25
CA LYS A 114 -37.22 -60.13 12.03
C LYS A 114 -36.55 -59.55 10.79
N VAL A 115 -36.46 -58.22 10.71
CA VAL A 115 -35.75 -57.50 9.64
C VAL A 115 -34.24 -57.69 9.73
N SER A 116 -33.69 -57.73 10.96
CA SER A 116 -32.28 -58.04 11.23
C SER A 116 -31.90 -59.43 10.70
N GLU A 117 -32.74 -60.44 10.95
CA GLU A 117 -32.55 -61.82 10.50
C GLU A 117 -32.74 -61.94 8.98
N TRP A 118 -33.75 -61.27 8.41
CA TRP A 118 -34.07 -61.35 6.97
C TRP A 118 -32.99 -60.73 6.08
N PHE A 119 -32.40 -59.60 6.49
CA PHE A 119 -31.34 -58.91 5.75
C PHE A 119 -29.92 -59.27 6.20
N GLY A 120 -29.77 -60.14 7.20
CA GLY A 120 -28.46 -60.48 7.80
C GLY A 120 -27.72 -59.25 8.37
N LEU A 121 -28.46 -58.24 8.83
CA LEU A 121 -27.91 -57.03 9.46
C LEU A 121 -27.87 -57.21 10.98
N SER A 122 -26.96 -56.52 11.67
CA SER A 122 -27.04 -56.48 13.14
C SER A 122 -28.23 -55.63 13.59
N GLU A 123 -28.91 -56.05 14.66
CA GLU A 123 -30.10 -55.35 15.18
C GLU A 123 -29.78 -53.88 15.54
N ARG A 124 -28.55 -53.62 16.00
CA ARG A 124 -28.02 -52.26 16.25
C ARG A 124 -27.99 -51.40 14.99
N THR A 125 -27.67 -51.98 13.84
CA THR A 125 -27.63 -51.28 12.54
C THR A 125 -29.05 -50.97 12.07
N VAL A 126 -29.97 -51.93 12.18
CA VAL A 126 -31.40 -51.73 11.87
C VAL A 126 -31.99 -50.61 12.74
N ARG A 127 -31.76 -50.66 14.06
CA ARG A 127 -32.14 -49.59 15.00
C ARG A 127 -31.56 -48.22 14.63
N ARG A 128 -30.30 -48.15 14.21
CA ARG A 128 -29.64 -46.90 13.80
C ARG A 128 -30.24 -46.33 12.51
N ILE A 129 -30.58 -47.18 11.54
CA ILE A 129 -31.24 -46.77 10.29
C ILE A 129 -32.63 -46.19 10.60
N ILE A 130 -33.45 -46.92 11.36
CA ILE A 130 -34.79 -46.47 11.74
C ILE A 130 -34.74 -45.18 12.56
N LYS A 131 -33.78 -45.04 13.49
CA LYS A 131 -33.62 -43.81 14.27
C LYS A 131 -33.26 -42.61 13.40
N ALA A 132 -32.39 -42.80 12.41
CA ALA A 132 -32.06 -41.75 11.45
C ALA A 132 -33.29 -41.35 10.60
N GLU A 133 -34.09 -42.34 10.18
CA GLU A 133 -35.30 -42.09 9.38
C GLU A 133 -36.41 -41.39 10.19
N LYS A 134 -36.59 -41.78 11.46
CA LYS A 134 -37.52 -41.09 12.38
C LYS A 134 -37.13 -39.64 12.61
N SER A 135 -35.83 -39.34 12.72
CA SER A 135 -35.30 -37.97 12.84
C SER A 135 -35.63 -37.13 11.60
N VAL A 136 -35.48 -37.73 10.41
CA VAL A 136 -35.83 -37.08 9.13
C VAL A 136 -37.34 -36.80 9.04
N HIS A 137 -38.18 -37.78 9.40
CA HIS A 137 -39.64 -37.63 9.40
C HIS A 137 -40.16 -36.63 10.46
N SER A 138 -39.44 -36.41 11.56
CA SER A 138 -39.77 -35.41 12.58
C SER A 138 -39.26 -33.99 12.24
N GLY A 139 -38.73 -33.75 11.04
CA GLY A 139 -38.24 -32.45 10.60
C GLY A 139 -36.80 -32.10 11.05
N GLU A 140 -36.15 -32.99 11.79
CA GLU A 140 -34.74 -32.86 12.19
C GLU A 140 -33.86 -33.58 11.16
N ALA A 141 -33.56 -32.92 10.05
CA ALA A 141 -32.61 -33.44 9.07
C ALA A 141 -31.25 -33.69 9.76
N PRO A 142 -30.70 -34.91 9.74
CA PRO A 142 -29.42 -35.19 10.38
C PRO A 142 -28.32 -34.45 9.62
N GLY A 143 -27.72 -33.45 10.28
CA GLY A 143 -26.62 -32.67 9.70
C GLY A 143 -25.48 -33.57 9.19
N PRO A 144 -24.73 -33.11 8.17
CA PRO A 144 -23.64 -33.90 7.60
C PRO A 144 -22.66 -34.33 8.68
N LYS A 145 -22.27 -35.61 8.66
CA LYS A 145 -21.31 -36.15 9.63
C LYS A 145 -20.02 -35.35 9.54
N ARG A 146 -19.75 -34.53 10.57
CA ARG A 146 -18.44 -33.87 10.77
C ARG A 146 -17.38 -34.95 10.90
N ARG A 147 -16.75 -35.33 9.79
CA ARG A 147 -15.50 -36.08 9.82
C ARG A 147 -14.48 -35.13 10.45
N ARG A 148 -13.95 -35.50 11.62
CA ARG A 148 -12.81 -34.78 12.20
C ARG A 148 -11.65 -34.94 11.21
N GLY A 149 -11.34 -33.88 10.47
CA GLY A 149 -10.17 -33.85 9.59
C GLY A 149 -8.90 -34.10 10.38
N ALA A 150 -7.81 -34.39 9.67
CA ALA A 150 -6.49 -34.44 10.30
C ALA A 150 -6.19 -33.11 11.01
N LYS A 151 -5.64 -33.16 12.22
CA LYS A 151 -5.22 -31.96 12.94
C LYS A 151 -4.15 -31.25 12.12
N THR A 152 -4.28 -29.93 11.94
CA THR A 152 -3.28 -29.13 11.22
C THR A 152 -1.99 -29.10 12.03
N LYS A 153 -0.84 -29.26 11.36
CA LYS A 153 0.48 -29.12 12.00
C LYS A 153 0.79 -27.67 12.36
N LEU A 154 0.25 -26.73 11.59
CA LEU A 154 0.28 -25.30 11.87
C LEU A 154 -0.81 -25.02 12.91
N SER A 155 -0.41 -24.85 14.17
CA SER A 155 -1.30 -24.49 15.27
C SER A 155 -1.55 -22.98 15.26
N SER A 156 -2.65 -22.53 15.88
CA SER A 156 -3.00 -21.10 15.97
C SER A 156 -1.87 -20.23 16.55
N GLY A 157 -1.05 -20.77 17.44
CA GLY A 157 0.11 -20.06 18.00
C GLY A 157 1.18 -19.80 16.94
N ILE A 158 1.53 -20.81 16.15
CA ILE A 158 2.47 -20.68 15.02
C ILE A 158 1.93 -19.68 13.99
N MET A 159 0.61 -19.68 13.75
CA MET A 159 -0.02 -18.72 12.82
C MET A 159 0.15 -17.28 13.31
N THR A 160 -0.08 -17.04 14.59
CA THR A 160 0.01 -15.69 15.20
C THR A 160 1.45 -15.19 15.16
N GLU A 161 2.42 -16.05 15.49
CA GLU A 161 3.84 -15.71 15.42
C GLU A 161 4.26 -15.38 13.97
N LEU A 162 3.83 -16.17 12.98
CA LEU A 162 4.11 -15.88 11.58
C LEU A 162 3.51 -14.55 11.12
N LEU A 163 2.34 -14.17 11.62
CA LEU A 163 1.74 -12.86 11.34
C LEU A 163 2.57 -11.73 11.95
N PHE A 164 3.05 -11.90 13.18
CA PHE A 164 3.94 -10.93 13.82
C PHE A 164 5.27 -10.78 13.07
N GLN A 165 5.86 -11.90 12.64
CA GLN A 165 7.06 -11.88 11.80
C GLN A 165 6.82 -11.17 10.46
N LEU A 166 5.64 -11.31 9.88
CA LEU A 166 5.23 -10.60 8.66
C LEU A 166 5.05 -9.10 8.87
N GLU A 167 4.55 -8.69 10.03
CA GLU A 167 4.42 -7.26 10.38
C GLU A 167 5.81 -6.61 10.51
N MET A 168 6.76 -7.33 11.13
CA MET A 168 8.14 -6.86 11.27
C MET A 168 8.96 -6.97 9.97
N ARG A 169 8.66 -7.98 9.14
CA ARG A 169 9.37 -8.25 7.87
C ARG A 169 8.37 -8.61 6.75
N PRO A 170 7.73 -7.60 6.14
CA PRO A 170 6.70 -7.83 5.10
C PRO A 170 7.20 -8.52 3.83
N ALA A 171 8.51 -8.47 3.58
CA ALA A 171 9.14 -9.10 2.40
C ALA A 171 9.50 -10.59 2.59
N MET A 172 9.15 -11.19 3.74
CA MET A 172 9.49 -12.58 4.03
C MET A 172 8.82 -13.54 3.02
N THR A 173 9.62 -14.39 2.37
CA THR A 173 9.08 -15.36 1.40
C THR A 173 8.47 -16.56 2.10
N LEU A 174 7.57 -17.30 1.43
CA LEU A 174 7.04 -18.56 1.96
C LEU A 174 8.14 -19.60 2.29
N ALA A 175 9.29 -19.53 1.60
CA ALA A 175 10.43 -20.39 1.89
C ALA A 175 11.10 -20.01 3.21
N ASP A 176 11.24 -18.71 3.46
CA ASP A 176 11.78 -18.19 4.73
C ASP A 176 10.84 -18.51 5.90
N MET A 177 9.52 -18.40 5.69
CA MET A 177 8.54 -18.78 6.71
C MET A 177 8.61 -20.27 7.02
N LYS A 178 8.79 -21.12 6.00
CA LYS A 178 8.98 -22.55 6.20
C LYS A 178 10.22 -22.83 7.06
N ARG A 179 11.34 -22.15 6.78
CA ARG A 179 12.56 -22.26 7.59
C ARG A 179 12.28 -21.82 9.03
N TYR A 180 11.69 -20.63 9.20
CA TYR A 180 11.31 -20.11 10.51
C TYR A 180 10.46 -21.08 11.33
N VAL A 181 9.41 -21.68 10.73
CA VAL A 181 8.55 -22.66 11.43
C VAL A 181 9.29 -23.95 11.77
N ALA A 182 10.20 -24.40 10.89
CA ALA A 182 11.02 -25.57 11.16
C ALA A 182 11.98 -25.30 12.33
N ASP A 183 12.63 -24.13 12.33
CA ASP A 183 13.68 -23.78 13.30
C ASP A 183 13.08 -23.44 14.68
N HIS A 184 12.01 -22.63 14.74
CA HIS A 184 11.44 -22.14 15.99
C HIS A 184 10.34 -23.03 16.61
N HIS A 185 9.69 -23.86 15.80
CA HIS A 185 8.58 -24.70 16.27
C HIS A 185 8.79 -26.19 16.04
N ALA A 186 9.93 -26.61 15.47
CA ALA A 186 10.22 -28.00 15.11
C ALA A 186 9.11 -28.64 14.25
N VAL A 187 8.39 -27.82 13.46
CA VAL A 187 7.28 -28.29 12.61
C VAL A 187 7.69 -28.25 11.15
N SER A 188 7.71 -29.43 10.52
CA SER A 188 7.87 -29.52 9.06
C SER A 188 6.54 -29.27 8.34
N CYS A 189 6.55 -28.26 7.46
CA CYS A 189 5.43 -27.91 6.60
C CYS A 189 5.90 -27.55 5.18
N THR A 190 4.96 -27.51 4.23
CA THR A 190 5.23 -27.05 2.86
C THR A 190 4.91 -25.55 2.72
N PRO A 191 5.56 -24.81 1.80
CA PRO A 191 5.22 -23.43 1.51
C PRO A 191 3.73 -23.25 1.17
N GLN A 192 3.13 -24.22 0.48
CA GLN A 192 1.70 -24.23 0.15
C GLN A 192 0.81 -24.37 1.39
N SER A 193 1.26 -25.06 2.44
CA SER A 193 0.51 -25.16 3.69
C SER A 193 0.41 -23.81 4.38
N ILE A 194 1.52 -23.05 4.39
CA ILE A 194 1.58 -21.68 4.90
C ILE A 194 0.72 -20.74 4.04
N SER A 195 0.80 -20.86 2.71
CA SER A 195 -0.05 -20.07 1.80
C SER A 195 -1.54 -20.31 2.03
N ARG A 196 -2.00 -21.57 2.12
CA ARG A 196 -3.40 -21.91 2.40
C ARG A 196 -3.86 -21.39 3.76
N MET A 197 -2.97 -21.45 4.76
CA MET A 197 -3.22 -20.90 6.09
C MET A 197 -3.47 -19.40 6.02
N PHE A 198 -2.62 -18.63 5.34
CA PHE A 198 -2.84 -17.20 5.13
C PHE A 198 -4.12 -16.90 4.35
N SER A 199 -4.41 -17.67 3.29
CA SER A 199 -5.66 -17.51 2.56
C SER A 199 -6.89 -17.76 3.43
N SER A 200 -6.83 -18.73 4.37
CA SER A 200 -7.92 -18.99 5.32
C SER A 200 -8.10 -17.87 6.35
N MET A 201 -7.07 -17.05 6.56
CA MET A 201 -7.11 -15.85 7.40
C MET A 201 -7.36 -14.57 6.58
N HIS A 202 -7.71 -14.72 5.30
CA HIS A 202 -7.90 -13.60 4.36
C HIS A 202 -6.67 -12.69 4.20
N VAL A 203 -5.47 -13.20 4.50
CA VAL A 203 -4.21 -12.50 4.24
C VAL A 203 -3.87 -12.65 2.77
N ASN A 204 -3.75 -11.52 2.08
CA ASN A 204 -3.38 -11.44 0.68
C ASN A 204 -1.96 -10.88 0.49
N TRP A 205 -1.33 -11.30 -0.59
CA TRP A 205 -0.04 -10.74 -1.01
C TRP A 205 -0.32 -9.54 -1.90
N LYS A 206 0.23 -8.38 -1.52
CA LYS A 206 0.28 -7.20 -2.38
C LYS A 206 1.73 -6.94 -2.77
N THR A 207 1.94 -6.53 -4.02
CA THR A 207 3.27 -6.08 -4.45
C THR A 207 3.65 -4.85 -3.64
N HIS A 208 4.72 -4.96 -2.85
CA HIS A 208 5.29 -3.83 -2.14
C HIS A 208 6.13 -2.99 -3.12
N LEU A 209 5.82 -1.70 -3.25
CA LEU A 209 6.68 -0.77 -3.98
C LEU A 209 7.84 -0.38 -3.06
N HIS A 210 9.06 -0.76 -3.46
CA HIS A 210 10.26 -0.42 -2.69
C HIS A 210 10.57 1.08 -2.82
N ILE A 211 10.30 1.84 -1.76
CA ILE A 211 10.68 3.25 -1.67
C ILE A 211 12.16 3.32 -1.26
N PRO A 212 13.02 4.00 -2.04
CA PRO A 212 14.42 4.17 -1.67
C PRO A 212 14.56 4.90 -0.31
N PRO A 213 15.43 4.44 0.61
CA PRO A 213 15.55 5.05 1.95
C PRO A 213 15.81 6.56 1.92
N HIS A 214 16.64 7.03 0.98
CA HIS A 214 16.97 8.45 0.84
C HIS A 214 15.76 9.35 0.54
N TRP A 215 14.62 8.80 0.07
CA TRP A 215 13.40 9.60 -0.15
C TRP A 215 12.75 10.05 1.16
N ASN A 216 13.13 9.45 2.28
CA ASN A 216 12.67 9.76 3.62
C ASN A 216 13.77 10.41 4.48
N ASP A 217 14.81 10.96 3.86
CA ASP A 217 15.82 11.73 4.58
C ASP A 217 15.16 12.92 5.31
N PRO A 218 15.59 13.24 6.56
CA PRO A 218 14.95 14.29 7.36
C PRO A 218 14.86 15.65 6.65
N HIS A 219 15.84 15.98 5.82
CA HIS A 219 15.83 17.20 5.01
C HIS A 219 14.68 17.20 3.98
N ILE A 220 14.45 16.09 3.26
CA ILE A 220 13.35 15.99 2.30
C ILE A 220 11.99 16.03 3.01
N LEU A 221 11.88 15.40 4.18
CA LEU A 221 10.68 15.47 5.01
C LEU A 221 10.37 16.90 5.46
N GLN A 222 11.40 17.69 5.80
CA GLN A 222 11.26 19.11 6.07
C GLN A 222 10.78 19.90 4.85
N LEU A 223 11.36 19.67 3.66
CA LEU A 223 10.92 20.34 2.43
C LEU A 223 9.45 20.04 2.10
N ARG A 224 9.00 18.80 2.31
CA ARG A 224 7.58 18.40 2.16
C ARG A 224 6.68 19.11 3.15
N HIS A 225 7.09 19.18 4.41
CA HIS A 225 6.38 19.94 5.43
C HIS A 225 6.21 21.40 5.01
N ASP A 226 7.31 22.05 4.61
CA ASP A 226 7.30 23.47 4.29
C ASP A 226 6.46 23.77 3.04
N PHE A 227 6.50 22.89 2.05
CA PHE A 227 5.63 22.94 0.89
C PHE A 227 4.15 22.90 1.28
N VAL A 228 3.75 21.94 2.13
CA VAL A 228 2.35 21.81 2.57
C VAL A 228 1.90 22.99 3.42
N VAL A 229 2.76 23.52 4.29
CA VAL A 229 2.45 24.72 5.08
C VAL A 229 2.20 25.92 4.16
N ARG A 230 3.03 26.14 3.13
CA ARG A 230 2.77 27.19 2.13
C ARG A 230 1.43 27.01 1.44
N ARG A 231 1.08 25.78 1.03
CA ARG A 231 -0.23 25.48 0.42
C ARG A 231 -1.40 25.76 1.35
N ALA A 232 -1.24 25.58 2.66
CA ALA A 232 -2.27 25.96 3.64
C ALA A 232 -2.46 27.48 3.78
N MET A 233 -1.47 28.29 3.40
CA MET A 233 -1.57 29.76 3.37
C MET A 233 -2.16 30.29 2.06
N ASP A 234 -2.13 29.50 0.98
CA ASP A 234 -2.60 29.87 -0.36
C ASP A 234 -4.12 29.72 -0.55
N VAL A 235 -4.94 29.90 0.50
CA VAL A 235 -6.39 29.61 0.49
C VAL A 235 -7.17 30.39 -0.58
N ASP A 236 -6.74 31.61 -0.88
CA ASP A 236 -7.39 32.50 -1.86
C ASP A 236 -6.75 32.43 -3.26
N LYS A 237 -5.77 31.54 -3.45
CA LYS A 237 -5.05 31.40 -4.72
C LYS A 237 -5.51 30.16 -5.49
N ASP A 238 -5.48 30.27 -6.81
CA ASP A 238 -5.63 29.16 -7.75
C ASP A 238 -4.30 28.43 -7.91
N LEU A 239 -4.27 27.18 -7.46
CA LEU A 239 -3.09 26.32 -7.51
C LEU A 239 -3.04 25.59 -8.86
N ILE A 240 -1.95 25.78 -9.60
CA ILE A 240 -1.80 25.26 -10.95
C ILE A 240 -0.59 24.32 -10.99
N PHE A 241 -0.85 23.02 -10.98
CA PHE A 241 0.20 22.01 -11.04
C PHE A 241 0.59 21.73 -12.49
N VAL A 242 1.90 21.70 -12.75
CA VAL A 242 2.48 21.42 -14.06
C VAL A 242 3.28 20.14 -14.00
N GLY A 243 3.09 19.27 -14.99
CA GLY A 243 3.83 18.02 -15.13
C GLY A 243 3.81 17.50 -16.57
N ASP A 244 4.55 16.41 -16.80
CA ASP A 244 4.60 15.76 -18.10
C ASP A 244 4.40 14.25 -18.02
N THR A 245 3.82 13.68 -19.07
CA THR A 245 3.67 12.23 -19.19
C THR A 245 3.85 11.76 -20.63
N GLY A 246 4.60 10.67 -20.80
CA GLY A 246 4.83 10.03 -22.10
C GLY A 246 3.73 9.04 -22.46
N PHE A 247 3.38 9.01 -23.75
CA PHE A 247 2.48 8.06 -24.38
C PHE A 247 3.23 7.27 -25.46
N ASP A 248 3.19 5.95 -25.31
CA ASP A 248 3.68 5.00 -26.32
C ASP A 248 2.53 4.63 -27.26
N LEU A 249 2.84 4.44 -28.55
CA LEU A 249 1.84 3.97 -29.52
C LEU A 249 1.44 2.50 -29.29
N ASN A 250 2.16 1.77 -28.43
CA ASN A 250 1.89 0.37 -28.11
C ASN A 250 1.25 0.24 -26.73
N PHE A 251 -0.07 0.44 -26.65
CA PHE A 251 -0.84 0.24 -25.42
C PHE A 251 -1.12 -1.25 -25.11
N ASN A 252 -0.75 -2.16 -26.02
CA ASN A 252 -1.04 -3.58 -25.90
C ASN A 252 0.00 -4.29 -25.04
N ARG A 253 -0.27 -4.40 -23.74
CA ARG A 253 0.19 -5.56 -22.98
C ARG A 253 -0.77 -6.70 -23.29
N SER A 254 -0.33 -7.68 -24.05
CA SER A 254 -1.05 -8.94 -24.22
C SER A 254 -1.04 -9.71 -22.89
N GLN A 255 -1.96 -9.38 -22.00
CA GLN A 255 -2.36 -10.30 -20.96
C GLN A 255 -3.67 -10.92 -21.43
N ASP A 256 -3.54 -11.95 -22.27
CA ASP A 256 -4.64 -12.81 -22.59
C ASP A 256 -4.90 -13.72 -21.37
N PRO A 257 -6.00 -13.56 -20.63
CA PRO A 257 -6.28 -14.38 -19.46
C PRO A 257 -6.70 -15.80 -19.82
N SER A 258 -6.94 -16.09 -21.11
CA SER A 258 -7.57 -17.34 -21.56
C SER A 258 -6.61 -18.51 -21.76
N CYS A 259 -5.30 -18.29 -21.61
CA CYS A 259 -4.30 -19.25 -22.06
C CYS A 259 -3.44 -19.80 -20.90
N LEU A 260 -3.99 -20.76 -20.16
CA LEU A 260 -3.21 -21.57 -19.21
C LEU A 260 -2.13 -22.44 -19.91
N ASP A 261 -2.25 -22.66 -21.23
CA ASP A 261 -1.35 -23.53 -22.02
C ASP A 261 -0.68 -22.86 -23.24
N GLN A 262 -1.02 -21.62 -23.60
CA GLN A 262 -0.31 -20.89 -24.66
C GLN A 262 0.57 -19.82 -24.01
N GLY A 263 1.89 -19.95 -24.21
CA GLY A 263 2.88 -19.07 -23.61
C GLY A 263 2.53 -17.60 -23.78
N ALA A 264 2.80 -16.80 -22.73
CA ALA A 264 2.57 -15.36 -22.73
C ALA A 264 3.03 -14.75 -24.06
N THR A 265 2.12 -14.13 -24.80
CA THR A 265 2.45 -13.50 -26.07
C THR A 265 3.49 -12.42 -25.80
N LEU A 266 4.67 -12.58 -26.39
CA LEU A 266 5.76 -11.66 -26.22
C LEU A 266 5.43 -10.42 -27.06
N SER A 267 4.78 -9.44 -26.45
CA SER A 267 4.60 -8.12 -27.03
C SER A 267 5.97 -7.47 -27.09
N LEU A 268 6.63 -7.58 -28.24
CA LEU A 268 7.80 -6.77 -28.54
C LEU A 268 7.35 -5.32 -28.40
N VAL A 269 8.00 -4.53 -27.54
CA VAL A 269 7.83 -3.08 -27.50
C VAL A 269 8.81 -2.53 -28.55
N PRO A 270 8.40 -2.31 -29.81
CA PRO A 270 9.27 -1.61 -30.73
C PRO A 270 9.56 -0.23 -30.14
N ARG A 271 10.79 0.26 -30.33
CA ARG A 271 11.19 1.64 -30.01
C ARG A 271 10.43 2.61 -30.93
N THR A 272 9.12 2.70 -30.76
CA THR A 272 8.29 3.64 -31.49
C THR A 272 8.50 5.02 -30.91
N SER A 273 8.27 6.03 -31.76
CA SER A 273 8.33 7.41 -31.34
C SER A 273 7.29 7.62 -30.22
N GLN A 274 7.70 8.20 -29.10
CA GLN A 274 6.80 8.56 -27.98
C GLN A 274 6.17 9.94 -28.25
N ALA A 275 4.95 10.17 -27.79
CA ALA A 275 4.36 11.51 -27.71
C ALA A 275 4.36 11.94 -26.23
N THR A 276 4.85 13.13 -25.91
CA THR A 276 4.87 13.58 -24.50
C THR A 276 3.91 14.73 -24.33
N LEU A 277 2.98 14.60 -23.38
CA LEU A 277 2.08 15.67 -22.97
C LEU A 277 2.74 16.45 -21.84
N ILE A 278 2.85 17.77 -21.98
CA ILE A 278 3.05 18.68 -20.85
C ILE A 278 1.68 19.30 -20.54
N GLY A 279 1.25 19.23 -19.29
CA GLY A 279 -0.05 19.72 -18.84
C GLY A 279 0.08 20.66 -17.65
N ALA A 280 -0.83 21.62 -17.57
CA ALA A 280 -1.07 22.48 -16.42
C ALA A 280 -2.52 22.34 -15.97
N MET A 281 -2.75 21.94 -14.73
CA MET A 281 -4.07 21.63 -14.19
C MET A 281 -4.36 22.42 -12.92
N SER A 282 -5.56 22.98 -12.82
CA SER A 282 -6.13 23.55 -11.61
C SER A 282 -7.34 22.74 -11.14
N THR A 283 -8.00 23.20 -10.07
CA THR A 283 -9.24 22.60 -9.58
C THR A 283 -10.38 22.61 -10.61
N GLN A 284 -10.31 23.49 -11.61
CA GLN A 284 -11.29 23.60 -12.69
C GLN A 284 -11.00 22.69 -13.88
N GLY A 285 -9.85 22.01 -13.90
CA GLY A 285 -9.39 21.17 -15.00
C GLY A 285 -8.09 21.67 -15.64
N TYR A 286 -7.81 21.21 -16.85
CA TYR A 286 -6.61 21.62 -17.59
C TYR A 286 -6.71 23.07 -18.04
N VAL A 287 -5.77 23.91 -17.57
CA VAL A 287 -5.65 25.32 -17.93
C VAL A 287 -4.92 25.48 -19.27
N HIS A 288 -3.88 24.65 -19.47
CA HIS A 288 -3.10 24.61 -20.70
C HIS A 288 -2.45 23.24 -20.85
N HIS A 289 -2.26 22.81 -22.09
CA HIS A 289 -1.50 21.60 -22.38
C HIS A 289 -0.89 21.66 -23.77
N GLU A 290 0.23 20.98 -23.94
CA GLU A 290 0.97 20.89 -25.20
C GLU A 290 1.48 19.46 -25.40
N ILE A 291 1.45 18.99 -26.65
CA ILE A 291 2.01 17.70 -27.00
C ILE A 291 3.34 17.93 -27.71
N ILE A 292 4.42 17.59 -27.03
CA ILE A 292 5.78 17.65 -27.54
C ILE A 292 6.01 16.45 -28.46
N ASN A 293 6.79 16.69 -29.52
CA ASN A 293 7.07 15.73 -30.57
C ASN A 293 5.81 15.27 -31.32
N ALA A 294 4.83 16.17 -31.55
CA ALA A 294 3.59 15.82 -32.24
C ALA A 294 3.80 15.24 -33.66
N ASP A 295 4.92 15.55 -34.32
CA ASP A 295 5.28 15.03 -35.65
C ASP A 295 6.09 13.73 -35.60
N GLY A 296 6.53 13.29 -34.42
CA GLY A 296 7.31 12.07 -34.22
C GLY A 296 8.73 12.14 -34.79
N LYS A 297 9.20 13.31 -35.24
CA LYS A 297 10.53 13.48 -35.86
C LYS A 297 11.62 13.69 -34.83
N ARG A 298 11.25 14.09 -33.61
CA ARG A 298 12.19 14.37 -32.54
C ARG A 298 12.64 13.07 -31.89
N VAL A 299 13.95 12.87 -31.83
CA VAL A 299 14.61 11.71 -31.20
C VAL A 299 14.93 11.98 -29.73
N THR A 300 14.99 13.26 -29.35
CA THR A 300 15.27 13.69 -27.97
C THR A 300 13.98 13.80 -27.16
N GLY A 301 14.08 13.51 -25.86
CA GLY A 301 12.99 13.70 -24.91
C GLY A 301 12.67 15.18 -24.66
N VAL A 302 11.78 15.42 -23.70
CA VAL A 302 11.46 16.76 -23.22
C VAL A 302 12.69 17.36 -22.55
N MET A 303 13.05 18.56 -22.99
CA MET A 303 14.20 19.33 -22.51
C MET A 303 13.72 20.47 -21.61
N ALA A 304 14.62 21.03 -20.81
CA ALA A 304 14.31 22.20 -19.97
C ALA A 304 13.75 23.38 -20.80
N SER A 305 14.28 23.61 -22.01
CA SER A 305 13.78 24.65 -22.91
C SER A 305 12.32 24.48 -23.32
N ASP A 306 11.83 23.25 -23.46
CA ASP A 306 10.41 23.00 -23.77
C ASP A 306 9.53 23.41 -22.59
N TYR A 307 10.00 23.12 -21.37
CA TYR A 307 9.34 23.53 -20.13
C TYR A 307 9.35 25.05 -19.95
N GLU A 308 10.48 25.71 -20.21
CA GLU A 308 10.56 27.17 -20.15
C GLU A 308 9.58 27.84 -21.13
N GLU A 309 9.50 27.34 -22.36
CA GLU A 309 8.60 27.87 -23.38
C GLU A 309 7.13 27.60 -23.02
N PHE A 310 6.82 26.40 -22.52
CA PHE A 310 5.49 26.06 -22.01
C PHE A 310 5.06 26.99 -20.87
N LEU A 311 5.93 27.25 -19.90
CA LEU A 311 5.66 28.13 -18.77
C LEU A 311 5.50 29.59 -19.20
N GLU A 312 6.28 30.05 -20.18
CA GLU A 312 6.11 31.39 -20.76
C GLU A 312 4.70 31.56 -21.35
N ARG A 313 4.25 30.59 -22.16
CA ARG A 313 2.89 30.61 -22.74
C ARG A 313 1.79 30.45 -21.70
N LEU A 314 2.01 29.60 -20.70
CA LEU A 314 1.09 29.42 -19.57
C LEU A 314 0.90 30.75 -18.83
N SER A 315 1.99 31.49 -18.54
CA SER A 315 1.93 32.75 -17.80
C SER A 315 1.00 33.80 -18.44
N GLY A 316 0.86 33.79 -19.76
CA GLY A 316 -0.05 34.68 -20.49
C GLY A 316 -1.54 34.35 -20.33
N LYS A 317 -1.88 33.20 -19.74
CA LYS A 317 -3.25 32.72 -19.54
C LYS A 317 -3.72 32.83 -18.08
N LEU A 318 -2.85 33.22 -17.17
CA LEU A 318 -3.12 33.18 -15.72
C LEU A 318 -3.45 34.56 -15.16
N ASP A 319 -4.26 34.58 -14.10
CA ASP A 319 -4.38 35.76 -13.24
C ASP A 319 -3.14 35.83 -12.33
N LYS A 320 -2.22 36.72 -12.69
CA LYS A 320 -0.94 36.90 -12.00
C LYS A 320 -1.06 37.16 -10.50
N ARG A 321 -2.19 37.71 -10.01
CA ARG A 321 -2.39 38.01 -8.58
C ARG A 321 -2.93 36.83 -7.79
N ARG A 322 -3.58 35.90 -8.47
CA ARG A 322 -4.33 34.81 -7.84
C ARG A 322 -3.74 33.44 -8.16
N SER A 323 -2.84 33.30 -9.11
CA SER A 323 -2.30 31.99 -9.49
C SER A 323 -0.93 31.70 -8.88
N VAL A 324 -0.77 30.49 -8.36
CA VAL A 324 0.55 29.91 -8.04
C VAL A 324 0.80 28.72 -8.97
N VAL A 325 1.89 28.79 -9.72
CA VAL A 325 2.31 27.69 -10.60
C VAL A 325 3.25 26.76 -9.83
N ILE A 326 2.98 25.46 -9.84
CA ILE A 326 3.74 24.46 -9.10
C ILE A 326 4.37 23.50 -10.10
N VAL A 327 5.70 23.39 -10.11
CA VAL A 327 6.45 22.59 -11.09
C VAL A 327 7.44 21.67 -10.38
N ASP A 328 7.76 20.52 -10.98
CA ASP A 328 8.92 19.74 -10.55
C ASP A 328 10.23 20.51 -10.84
N GLY A 329 10.96 20.88 -9.78
CA GLY A 329 12.20 21.66 -9.89
C GLY A 329 13.27 20.96 -10.73
N MET A 330 13.28 19.62 -10.78
CA MET A 330 14.21 18.84 -11.62
C MET A 330 14.05 19.15 -13.11
N LYS A 331 12.85 19.56 -13.55
CA LYS A 331 12.56 19.88 -14.96
C LYS A 331 13.18 21.21 -15.41
N LEU A 332 13.53 22.07 -14.45
CA LEU A 332 14.11 23.40 -14.67
C LEU A 332 15.57 23.48 -14.19
N GLY A 333 16.25 22.34 -14.06
CA GLY A 333 17.67 22.29 -13.69
C GLY A 333 17.93 22.28 -12.17
N GLY A 334 16.90 22.01 -11.35
CA GLY A 334 17.08 21.74 -9.93
C GLY A 334 17.91 20.47 -9.67
N THR A 335 18.51 20.39 -8.49
CA THR A 335 19.32 19.23 -8.08
C THR A 335 18.47 18.19 -7.34
N LYS A 336 18.91 16.93 -7.36
CA LYS A 336 18.22 15.84 -6.64
C LYS A 336 18.21 16.05 -5.13
N ASP A 337 19.11 16.88 -4.63
CA ASP A 337 19.31 17.15 -3.21
C ASP A 337 18.34 18.22 -2.67
N GLY A 338 17.45 18.76 -3.52
CA GLY A 338 16.40 19.68 -3.10
C GLY A 338 16.73 21.16 -3.21
N GLU A 339 17.83 21.51 -3.87
CA GLU A 339 18.06 22.91 -4.22
C GLU A 339 17.06 23.34 -5.30
N ALA A 340 16.25 24.33 -4.97
CA ALA A 340 15.30 24.93 -5.90
C ALA A 340 16.05 25.53 -7.10
N PRO A 341 15.53 25.36 -8.32
CA PRO A 341 16.14 25.97 -9.50
C PRO A 341 16.05 27.49 -9.40
N VAL A 342 17.16 28.18 -9.68
CA VAL A 342 17.18 29.64 -9.75
C VAL A 342 16.58 30.08 -11.09
N LEU A 343 15.49 30.84 -11.05
CA LEU A 343 14.89 31.39 -12.27
C LEU A 343 15.85 32.34 -12.99
N ARG A 344 16.01 32.17 -14.30
CA ARG A 344 16.87 33.03 -15.14
C ARG A 344 16.14 33.47 -16.41
N GLY A 345 16.63 34.54 -17.03
CA GLY A 345 16.15 35.04 -18.32
C GLY A 345 14.64 35.33 -18.32
N ARG A 346 13.95 34.87 -19.36
CA ARG A 346 12.51 35.12 -19.58
C ARG A 346 11.62 34.61 -18.43
N LEU A 347 12.00 33.53 -17.76
CA LEU A 347 11.22 33.03 -16.63
C LEU A 347 11.29 33.99 -15.43
N ALA A 348 12.46 34.56 -15.14
CA ALA A 348 12.62 35.52 -14.05
C ALA A 348 11.84 36.83 -14.29
N GLU A 349 11.56 37.18 -15.56
CA GLU A 349 10.74 38.34 -15.90
C GLU A 349 9.24 38.09 -15.67
N ARG A 350 8.80 36.83 -15.83
CA ARG A 350 7.38 36.43 -15.76
C ARG A 350 6.95 35.89 -14.41
N PHE A 351 7.88 35.25 -13.70
CA PHE A 351 7.63 34.55 -12.45
C PHE A 351 8.43 35.12 -11.29
N ARG A 352 7.90 34.93 -10.09
CA ARG A 352 8.56 35.25 -8.82
C ARG A 352 8.50 34.02 -7.92
N GLU A 353 9.63 33.66 -7.33
CA GLU A 353 9.73 32.60 -6.31
C GLU A 353 8.98 33.01 -5.02
N PRO A 354 8.45 32.04 -4.26
CA PRO A 354 7.70 32.35 -3.06
C PRO A 354 8.67 32.85 -1.98
N GLU A 355 8.17 33.69 -1.07
CA GLU A 355 8.96 34.08 0.10
C GLU A 355 9.26 32.85 0.96
N SER A 356 10.41 32.85 1.66
CA SER A 356 10.77 31.74 2.53
C SER A 356 9.69 31.57 3.61
N LEU A 357 9.49 30.34 4.07
CA LEU A 357 8.47 30.07 5.09
C LEU A 357 8.75 30.88 6.38
N GLU A 358 10.02 31.09 6.72
CA GLU A 358 10.43 31.95 7.83
C GLU A 358 9.95 33.40 7.65
N MET A 359 10.05 33.95 6.45
CA MET A 359 9.55 35.30 6.14
C MET A 359 8.02 35.38 6.17
N LEU A 360 7.34 34.35 5.65
CA LEU A 360 5.88 34.26 5.63
C LEU A 360 5.29 34.13 7.04
N LEU A 361 5.99 33.45 7.94
CA LEU A 361 5.59 33.26 9.34
C LEU A 361 6.11 34.35 10.29
N ALA A 362 7.01 35.23 9.82
CA ALA A 362 7.57 36.29 10.64
C ALA A 362 6.48 37.30 11.06
N PRO A 363 6.47 37.78 12.32
CA PRO A 363 5.51 38.78 12.76
C PRO A 363 5.69 40.07 11.95
N ALA A 364 4.58 40.67 11.50
CA ALA A 364 4.54 41.83 10.59
C ALA A 364 5.41 43.06 11.00
N ARG A 365 5.90 43.11 12.24
CA ARG A 365 6.80 44.17 12.74
C ARG A 365 8.26 44.02 12.31
N SER A 366 8.70 42.83 11.86
CA SER A 366 10.05 42.61 11.31
C SER A 366 10.12 42.74 9.80
N GLN A 367 8.97 42.81 9.12
CA GLN A 367 8.90 43.13 7.70
C GLN A 367 9.06 44.66 7.56
N GLY A 368 10.32 45.12 7.52
CA GLY A 368 10.60 46.49 7.10
C GLY A 368 9.86 46.78 5.80
N ALA A 369 9.07 47.86 5.80
CA ALA A 369 8.20 48.32 4.72
C ALA A 369 8.41 47.56 3.40
N SER A 370 7.53 46.61 3.10
CA SER A 370 7.49 45.95 1.80
C SER A 370 7.62 47.03 0.73
N VAL A 371 8.75 47.05 0.03
CA VAL A 371 8.97 47.98 -1.09
C VAL A 371 7.75 47.84 -1.98
N PRO A 372 7.00 48.92 -2.28
CA PRO A 372 5.86 48.84 -3.17
C PRO A 372 6.38 48.32 -4.50
N LEU A 373 6.10 47.05 -4.80
CA LEU A 373 6.34 46.52 -6.12
C LEU A 373 5.49 47.35 -7.07
N ASP A 374 6.16 48.00 -8.02
CA ASP A 374 5.51 48.77 -9.07
C ASP A 374 4.42 47.88 -9.70
N PRO A 375 3.14 48.29 -9.68
CA PRO A 375 2.05 47.50 -10.25
C PRO A 375 2.25 47.18 -11.74
N ALA A 376 3.19 47.85 -12.43
CA ALA A 376 3.62 47.52 -13.78
C ALA A 376 4.42 46.21 -13.91
N VAL A 377 4.95 45.64 -12.81
CA VAL A 377 5.77 44.41 -12.80
C VAL A 377 5.13 43.31 -11.95
N LEU A 378 3.82 43.10 -12.11
CA LEU A 378 3.16 41.91 -11.55
C LEU A 378 3.70 40.65 -12.26
N ARG A 379 4.29 39.76 -11.46
CA ARG A 379 4.77 38.44 -11.86
C ARG A 379 3.90 37.37 -11.21
N THR A 380 3.68 36.27 -11.91
CA THR A 380 2.98 35.11 -11.36
C THR A 380 3.87 34.41 -10.35
N GLU A 381 3.32 33.93 -9.25
CA GLU A 381 4.10 33.15 -8.30
C GLU A 381 4.40 31.76 -8.86
N ILE A 382 5.62 31.27 -8.66
CA ILE A 382 6.02 29.89 -8.98
C ILE A 382 6.64 29.24 -7.76
N ASP A 383 6.24 28.01 -7.45
CA ASP A 383 6.81 27.18 -6.38
C ASP A 383 7.20 25.82 -6.95
N PHE A 384 7.98 25.05 -6.20
CA PHE A 384 8.54 23.79 -6.66
C PHE A 384 8.08 22.62 -5.80
N LEU A 385 7.79 21.50 -6.46
CA LEU A 385 7.57 20.24 -5.75
C LEU A 385 8.86 19.82 -5.03
N PRO A 386 8.77 19.36 -3.78
CA PRO A 386 9.90 18.76 -3.09
C PRO A 386 10.43 17.54 -3.85
N PRO A 387 11.73 17.19 -3.70
CA PRO A 387 12.30 16.01 -4.34
C PRO A 387 11.48 14.75 -4.10
N HIS A 388 11.36 13.93 -5.14
CA HIS A 388 10.65 12.64 -5.08
C HIS A 388 9.20 12.74 -4.59
N SER A 389 8.54 13.87 -4.82
CA SER A 389 7.22 14.16 -4.25
C SER A 389 6.10 14.37 -5.28
N ALA A 390 6.17 13.65 -6.40
CA ALA A 390 5.15 13.66 -7.45
C ALA A 390 3.74 13.35 -6.91
N PHE A 391 3.62 12.55 -5.85
CA PHE A 391 2.35 12.24 -5.18
C PHE A 391 1.65 13.43 -4.51
N LEU A 392 2.37 14.55 -4.30
CA LEU A 392 1.78 15.81 -3.84
C LEU A 392 1.08 16.59 -4.97
N SER A 393 1.17 16.11 -6.20
CA SER A 393 0.66 16.76 -7.40
C SER A 393 -0.59 16.06 -7.93
N PRO A 394 -1.77 16.70 -7.90
CA PRO A 394 -3.00 16.12 -8.44
C PRO A 394 -2.93 15.78 -9.95
N ILE A 395 -2.06 16.45 -10.72
CA ILE A 395 -1.90 16.18 -12.16
C ILE A 395 -1.32 14.79 -12.44
N GLU A 396 -0.58 14.21 -11.50
CA GLU A 396 -0.08 12.83 -11.66
C GLU A 396 -1.23 11.82 -11.63
N ILE A 397 -2.26 12.08 -10.81
CA ILE A 397 -3.49 11.29 -10.78
C ILE A 397 -4.21 11.42 -12.13
N SER A 398 -4.29 12.64 -12.69
CA SER A 398 -4.95 12.85 -13.98
C SER A 398 -4.24 12.16 -15.14
N PHE A 399 -2.90 12.06 -15.10
CA PHE A 399 -2.15 11.31 -16.10
C PHE A 399 -2.42 9.80 -16.06
N VAL A 400 -2.61 9.23 -14.87
CA VAL A 400 -3.01 7.82 -14.72
C VAL A 400 -4.37 7.59 -15.38
N ASP A 401 -5.35 8.45 -15.08
CA ASP A 401 -6.70 8.37 -15.64
C ASP A 401 -6.75 8.59 -17.14
N LEU A 402 -5.98 9.55 -17.64
CA LEU A 402 -5.86 9.84 -19.05
C LEU A 402 -5.31 8.62 -19.81
N LYS A 403 -4.26 8.00 -19.28
CA LYS A 403 -3.69 6.77 -19.85
C LYS A 403 -4.69 5.62 -19.83
N ALA A 404 -5.35 5.40 -18.69
CA ALA A 404 -6.35 4.34 -18.56
C ALA A 404 -7.50 4.52 -19.56
N HIS A 405 -7.99 5.75 -19.74
CA HIS A 405 -9.06 6.03 -20.70
C HIS A 405 -8.63 5.80 -22.15
N ILE A 406 -7.40 6.19 -22.51
CA ILE A 406 -6.86 5.98 -23.86
C ILE A 406 -6.66 4.49 -24.14
N ILE A 407 -6.18 3.73 -23.15
CA ILE A 407 -5.98 2.27 -23.25
C ILE A 407 -7.31 1.52 -23.36
N ALA A 408 -8.32 1.94 -22.60
CA ALA A 408 -9.63 1.29 -22.58
C ALA A 408 -10.47 1.51 -23.85
N HIS A 409 -10.01 2.38 -24.76
CA HIS A 409 -10.73 2.67 -25.99
C HIS A 409 -10.76 1.44 -26.91
N PRO A 410 -11.93 1.02 -27.42
CA PRO A 410 -12.07 -0.25 -28.16
C PRO A 410 -11.31 -0.29 -29.48
N GLU A 411 -11.24 0.85 -30.17
CA GLU A 411 -10.49 0.96 -31.42
C GLU A 411 -8.99 1.10 -31.15
N PRO A 412 -8.11 0.29 -31.77
CA PRO A 412 -6.67 0.44 -31.61
C PRO A 412 -6.18 1.77 -32.21
N ILE A 413 -5.08 2.29 -31.65
CA ILE A 413 -4.41 3.48 -32.18
C ILE A 413 -3.38 2.99 -33.20
N THR A 414 -3.57 3.33 -34.47
CA THR A 414 -2.63 2.96 -35.55
C THR A 414 -1.71 4.09 -35.94
N GLU A 415 -2.15 5.34 -35.73
CA GLU A 415 -1.41 6.54 -36.11
C GLU A 415 -1.23 7.52 -34.95
N ARG A 416 -0.14 8.28 -34.98
CA ARG A 416 0.16 9.32 -33.99
C ARG A 416 -0.88 10.46 -33.99
N SER A 417 -1.39 10.84 -35.16
CA SER A 417 -2.46 11.83 -35.32
C SER A 417 -3.70 11.44 -34.49
N GLN A 418 -4.07 10.16 -34.52
CA GLN A 418 -5.18 9.61 -33.75
C GLN A 418 -4.89 9.64 -32.25
N LEU A 419 -3.68 9.28 -31.82
CA LEU A 419 -3.26 9.41 -30.41
C LEU A 419 -3.42 10.84 -29.92
N ILE A 420 -2.92 11.81 -30.68
CA ILE A 420 -3.00 13.24 -30.34
C ILE A 420 -4.46 13.70 -30.25
N ALA A 421 -5.29 13.33 -31.23
CA ALA A 421 -6.71 13.66 -31.22
C ALA A 421 -7.42 13.05 -30.01
N ARG A 422 -7.13 11.79 -29.67
CA ARG A 422 -7.70 11.11 -28.50
C ARG A 422 -7.26 11.74 -27.19
N ILE A 423 -5.98 12.09 -27.03
CA ILE A 423 -5.50 12.83 -25.84
C ILE A 423 -6.27 14.14 -25.69
N ASN A 424 -6.38 14.93 -26.76
CA ASN A 424 -7.09 16.22 -26.72
C ASN A 424 -8.58 16.06 -26.38
N ASN A 425 -9.24 15.06 -26.96
CA ASN A 425 -10.65 14.78 -26.68
C ASN A 425 -10.85 14.30 -25.24
N ALA A 426 -9.99 13.39 -24.77
CA ALA A 426 -10.04 12.87 -23.41
C ALA A 426 -9.82 13.97 -22.36
N ILE A 427 -8.88 14.90 -22.59
CA ILE A 427 -8.67 16.03 -21.68
C ILE A 427 -9.94 16.87 -21.54
N ARG A 428 -10.63 17.12 -22.66
CA ARG A 428 -11.87 17.92 -22.68
C ARG A 428 -13.06 17.20 -22.05
N SER A 429 -13.16 15.88 -22.21
CA SER A 429 -14.31 15.11 -21.74
C SER A 429 -14.19 14.64 -20.29
N LEU A 430 -12.98 14.27 -19.86
CA LEU A 430 -12.77 13.63 -18.55
C LEU A 430 -12.52 14.60 -17.41
N PHE A 431 -11.90 15.74 -17.70
CA PHE A 431 -11.41 16.65 -16.66
C PHE A 431 -12.16 17.99 -16.53
N PRO A 432 -13.45 18.14 -16.88
CA PRO A 432 -14.24 19.24 -16.32
C PRO A 432 -14.59 18.97 -14.84
N PRO A 433 -14.98 20.01 -14.07
CA PRO A 433 -15.46 19.85 -12.70
C PRO A 433 -16.64 18.87 -12.61
N PRO A 434 -16.80 18.13 -11.50
CA PRO A 434 -16.06 18.26 -10.23
C PRO A 434 -14.79 17.40 -10.13
N LYS A 435 -14.48 16.58 -11.13
CA LYS A 435 -13.45 15.53 -11.00
C LYS A 435 -12.05 16.06 -10.62
N PRO A 436 -11.51 17.14 -11.24
CA PRO A 436 -10.23 17.71 -10.80
C PRO A 436 -10.29 18.26 -9.38
N GLN A 437 -11.39 18.92 -9.00
CA GLN A 437 -11.58 19.44 -7.63
C GLN A 437 -11.53 18.30 -6.60
N ASP A 438 -12.13 17.15 -6.89
CA ASP A 438 -12.10 15.99 -6.00
C ASP A 438 -10.68 15.45 -5.80
N TRP A 439 -9.84 15.49 -6.82
CA TRP A 439 -8.43 15.09 -6.70
C TRP A 439 -7.60 16.05 -5.88
N PHE A 440 -7.77 17.35 -6.07
CA PHE A 440 -7.13 18.36 -5.23
C PHE A 440 -7.56 18.17 -3.76
N ASN A 441 -8.86 17.97 -3.54
CA ASN A 441 -9.40 17.70 -2.20
C ASN A 441 -8.83 16.41 -1.60
N PHE A 442 -8.71 15.34 -2.39
CA PHE A 442 -8.13 14.07 -1.95
C PHE A 442 -6.67 14.26 -1.52
N VAL A 443 -5.83 14.89 -2.34
CA VAL A 443 -4.42 15.15 -2.00
C VAL A 443 -4.32 15.99 -0.73
N ALA A 444 -5.12 17.06 -0.62
CA ALA A 444 -5.12 17.92 0.55
C ALA A 444 -5.61 17.23 1.83
N LYS A 445 -6.56 16.29 1.75
CA LYS A 445 -7.13 15.61 2.91
C LYS A 445 -6.35 14.37 3.34
N GLU A 446 -5.90 13.56 2.39
CA GLU A 446 -5.34 12.24 2.67
C GLU A 446 -3.81 12.22 2.66
N ILE A 447 -3.17 13.14 1.94
CA ILE A 447 -1.72 13.13 1.73
C ILE A 447 -1.04 14.24 2.54
N TYR A 448 -1.54 15.47 2.45
CA TYR A 448 -0.91 16.63 3.11
C TYR A 448 -0.75 16.48 4.63
N PRO A 449 -1.69 15.88 5.40
CA PRO A 449 -1.48 15.69 6.84
C PRO A 449 -0.26 14.83 7.20
N ASN A 450 0.07 13.83 6.38
CA ASN A 450 1.25 13.00 6.62
C ASN A 450 2.54 13.81 6.41
N CYS A 451 2.58 14.64 5.36
CA CYS A 451 3.71 15.53 5.10
C CYS A 451 3.82 16.65 6.14
N PHE A 452 2.69 17.19 6.61
CA PHE A 452 2.65 18.15 7.71
C PHE A 452 3.21 17.55 9.01
N ASN A 453 2.98 16.26 9.27
CA ASN A 453 3.56 15.59 10.43
C ASN A 453 4.98 15.03 10.18
N ARG A 454 5.57 15.30 9.01
CA ARG A 454 6.88 14.77 8.58
C ARG A 454 6.93 13.24 8.67
N ALA A 455 5.81 12.57 8.44
CA ALA A 455 5.75 11.13 8.41
C ALA A 455 6.56 10.60 7.19
N PRO A 456 7.34 9.53 7.37
CA PRO A 456 8.01 8.87 6.25
C PRO A 456 6.95 8.31 5.29
N ILE A 457 7.26 8.31 3.99
CA ILE A 457 6.39 7.70 2.99
C ILE A 457 6.62 6.20 2.99
N ASP A 458 5.53 5.45 2.97
CA ASP A 458 5.47 4.01 2.79
C ASP A 458 4.44 3.60 1.72
N GLY A 459 4.58 2.38 1.20
CA GLY A 459 3.60 1.77 0.30
C GLY A 459 3.47 2.44 -1.09
N PRO A 460 2.31 2.33 -1.75
CA PRO A 460 2.10 2.92 -3.07
C PRO A 460 2.09 4.45 -2.99
N ILE A 461 3.02 5.08 -3.71
CA ILE A 461 3.29 6.52 -3.69
C ILE A 461 2.14 7.31 -4.34
N ILE A 462 1.67 6.89 -5.52
CA ILE A 462 0.48 7.47 -6.16
C ILE A 462 -0.71 6.61 -5.74
N LYS A 463 -1.45 7.08 -4.73
CA LYS A 463 -2.70 6.44 -4.30
C LYS A 463 -3.84 7.08 -5.11
N HIS A 464 -4.44 6.32 -6.02
CA HIS A 464 -5.63 6.79 -6.74
C HIS A 464 -6.82 6.83 -5.76
N PRO A 465 -7.72 7.82 -5.79
CA PRO A 465 -8.88 7.91 -4.89
C PRO A 465 -9.71 6.61 -4.87
N ASP A 466 -9.86 5.96 -6.02
CA ASP A 466 -10.60 4.69 -6.15
C ASP A 466 -9.97 3.52 -5.37
N SER A 467 -8.72 3.66 -4.92
CA SER A 467 -8.04 2.66 -4.09
C SER A 467 -8.58 2.61 -2.66
N PHE A 468 -9.36 3.61 -2.25
CA PHE A 468 -9.97 3.74 -0.92
C PHE A 468 -11.45 3.32 -0.89
N VAL A 469 -12.04 3.01 -2.06
CA VAL A 469 -13.35 2.39 -2.10
C VAL A 469 -13.17 0.95 -1.64
N SER A 470 -13.59 0.67 -0.41
CA SER A 470 -13.70 -0.72 0.07
C SER A 470 -14.54 -1.50 -0.94
N PRO A 471 -14.14 -2.72 -1.35
CA PRO A 471 -15.02 -3.54 -2.16
C PRO A 471 -16.35 -3.73 -1.41
N PRO A 472 -17.49 -3.73 -2.14
CA PRO A 472 -18.81 -3.90 -1.54
C PRO A 472 -18.96 -5.19 -0.74
#